data_AF-F6EQC1-F1
#
_entry.id   AF-F6EQC1-F1
#
_cell.length_a   1.000
_cell.length_b   1.000
_cell.length_c   1.000
_cell.angle_alpha   90.00
_cell.angle_beta   90.00
_cell.angle_gamma   90.00
#
_symmetry.space_group_name_H-M   'P 1'
#
loop_
_entity.id
_entity.type
_entity.pdbx_description
1 polymer ?
#
loop_
_entity_poly.entity_id
_entity_poly.type
_entity_poly.pdbx_seq_one_letter_code
_entity_poly.pdbx_strand_id
1 'polypeptide(L)'
;MTATTGKKHRSFPTIEFTDSEAGALEFPSSRSRSFTYYTPAKKRSTTYEDVTVDVQPDPDRHLTQGWIYGFGDGPGGYPQEWTAAKSSNWHAFLDPNEEWDQTIYRNNSKVVHQVELCLSNAKRARVYDGWNTPWLTFIARNLGAWMHAENGLALHVFTSIQRSCPTNMINTAVAVNAAHKMRFAQDLALFNLDLSEATADFDGALHKEVWQSAPEWQPTREVVERLTAVPDWCELLFATNIVFEQLVGSLFRTELVMQIAARNGDYITPTLVGTGEHDYDRDVTYTRNLFRLLVRDEEYGESNKSLFADWLNTWVPRCLNAAQALQPIWSQPADKAVTFASSLEAAHAKFSSLLEEIGLDLPKELDK
;
A
#
# COMPACT_ATOMS: atom_id res chain seq x y z
N MET A 1 -16.40 -80.90 -15.17
CA MET A 1 -15.67 -79.67 -15.56
C MET A 1 -16.50 -78.48 -15.15
N THR A 2 -16.11 -77.81 -14.08
CA THR A 2 -16.67 -76.53 -13.64
C THR A 2 -15.46 -75.61 -13.45
N ALA A 3 -15.23 -74.76 -14.44
CA ALA A 3 -14.13 -73.80 -14.43
C ALA A 3 -14.41 -72.73 -13.38
N THR A 4 -13.65 -72.74 -12.29
CA THR A 4 -13.63 -71.65 -11.32
C THR A 4 -12.81 -70.51 -11.92
N THR A 5 -13.48 -69.53 -12.52
CA THR A 5 -12.87 -68.28 -12.93
C THR A 5 -12.52 -67.45 -11.70
N GLY A 6 -11.31 -67.64 -11.18
CA GLY A 6 -10.73 -66.70 -10.23
C GLY A 6 -10.71 -65.31 -10.84
N LYS A 7 -11.40 -64.35 -10.22
CA LYS A 7 -11.37 -62.93 -10.60
C LYS A 7 -9.91 -62.48 -10.65
N LYS A 8 -9.37 -62.24 -11.86
CA LYS A 8 -8.18 -61.40 -12.02
C LYS A 8 -8.56 -60.03 -11.46
N HIS A 9 -8.16 -59.74 -10.23
CA HIS A 9 -8.10 -58.35 -9.78
C HIS A 9 -7.20 -57.63 -10.79
N ARG A 10 -7.78 -56.70 -11.56
CA ARG A 10 -7.00 -55.73 -12.30
C ARG A 10 -6.25 -54.91 -11.24
N SER A 11 -5.02 -55.29 -10.93
CA SER A 11 -4.13 -54.39 -10.21
C SER A 11 -3.79 -53.26 -11.17
N PHE A 12 -4.04 -52.02 -10.75
CA PHE A 12 -3.44 -50.87 -11.42
C PHE A 12 -1.91 -51.09 -11.44
N PRO A 13 -1.19 -50.68 -12.51
CA PRO A 13 0.26 -50.73 -12.49
C PRO A 13 0.75 -50.02 -11.23
N THR A 14 1.52 -50.71 -10.39
CA THR A 14 2.18 -50.08 -9.26
C THR A 14 3.17 -49.08 -9.86
N ILE A 15 3.06 -47.80 -9.52
CA ILE A 15 4.06 -46.82 -9.90
C ILE A 15 5.32 -47.20 -9.13
N GLU A 16 6.28 -47.85 -9.80
CA GLU A 16 7.65 -47.92 -9.32
C GLU A 16 8.25 -46.55 -9.56
N PHE A 17 8.38 -45.78 -8.48
CA PHE A 17 9.27 -44.62 -8.48
C PHE A 17 10.70 -45.17 -8.55
N THR A 18 11.20 -45.37 -9.75
CA THR A 18 12.65 -45.42 -9.96
C THR A 18 13.17 -44.07 -9.49
N ASP A 19 14.10 -44.06 -8.53
CA ASP A 19 14.90 -42.84 -8.38
C ASP A 19 15.44 -42.51 -9.76
N SER A 20 15.33 -41.24 -10.15
CA SER A 20 15.88 -40.80 -11.43
C SER A 20 17.33 -41.27 -11.49
N GLU A 21 17.66 -42.17 -12.43
CA GLU A 21 18.88 -43.00 -12.53
C GLU A 21 20.24 -42.26 -12.46
N ALA A 22 20.25 -40.95 -12.22
CA ALA A 22 21.37 -40.27 -11.59
C ALA A 22 21.13 -40.30 -10.07
N GLY A 23 21.46 -41.43 -9.42
CA GLY A 23 21.25 -41.66 -7.99
C GLY A 23 21.52 -40.40 -7.18
N ALA A 24 20.57 -40.03 -6.32
CA ALA A 24 20.57 -38.74 -5.62
C ALA A 24 21.96 -38.45 -5.04
N LEU A 25 22.74 -37.63 -5.74
CA LEU A 25 24.11 -37.35 -5.34
C LEU A 25 24.05 -36.75 -3.94
N GLU A 26 24.78 -37.34 -3.00
CA GLU A 26 24.94 -36.72 -1.69
C GLU A 26 25.89 -35.53 -1.85
N PHE A 27 25.31 -34.34 -2.05
CA PHE A 27 26.01 -33.07 -1.97
C PHE A 27 25.78 -32.43 -0.58
N PRO A 28 26.62 -31.48 -0.15
CA PRO A 28 26.37 -30.70 1.06
C PRO A 28 24.95 -30.13 1.03
N SER A 29 24.19 -30.30 2.11
CA SER A 29 22.76 -29.93 2.23
C SER A 29 21.73 -30.75 1.44
N SER A 30 22.11 -31.84 0.76
CA SER A 30 21.15 -32.76 0.08
C SER A 30 20.06 -33.33 0.99
N ARG A 31 20.33 -33.42 2.30
CA ARG A 31 19.34 -33.83 3.33
C ARG A 31 18.71 -32.66 4.09
N SER A 32 19.09 -31.42 3.75
CA SER A 32 18.52 -30.22 4.37
C SER A 32 17.06 -30.07 3.97
N ARG A 33 16.23 -29.66 4.93
CA ARG A 33 14.82 -29.27 4.68
C ARG A 33 14.63 -27.76 4.79
N SER A 34 15.72 -27.01 4.92
CA SER A 34 15.76 -25.56 4.93
C SER A 34 16.63 -25.06 3.79
N PHE A 35 16.27 -23.92 3.23
CA PHE A 35 17.12 -23.22 2.27
C PHE A 35 18.44 -22.81 2.92
N THR A 36 19.53 -22.94 2.17
CA THR A 36 20.90 -22.67 2.63
C THR A 36 21.54 -21.47 1.96
N TYR A 37 20.84 -20.81 1.03
CA TYR A 37 21.35 -19.67 0.27
C TYR A 37 21.13 -18.32 0.96
N TYR A 38 20.39 -18.29 2.07
CA TYR A 38 20.19 -17.09 2.88
C TYR A 38 20.15 -17.43 4.38
N THR A 39 20.36 -16.42 5.23
CA THR A 39 20.24 -16.55 6.69
C THR A 39 18.90 -15.97 7.14
N PRO A 40 18.03 -16.76 7.82
CA PRO A 40 16.78 -16.24 8.35
C PRO A 40 17.00 -15.12 9.37
N ALA A 41 16.11 -14.13 9.38
CA ALA A 41 16.15 -13.03 10.34
C ALA A 41 15.84 -13.49 11.78
N LYS A 42 15.01 -14.53 11.92
CA LYS A 42 14.68 -15.17 13.20
C LYS A 42 15.44 -16.50 13.34
N LYS A 43 15.23 -17.23 14.46
CA LYS A 43 15.84 -18.56 14.66
C LYS A 43 15.46 -19.61 13.59
N ARG A 44 14.37 -19.38 12.87
CA ARG A 44 13.87 -20.22 11.76
C ARG A 44 13.32 -19.30 10.68
N SER A 45 13.41 -19.74 9.43
CA SER A 45 12.76 -19.04 8.32
C SER A 45 11.25 -19.01 8.51
N THR A 46 10.67 -17.89 8.09
CA THR A 46 9.24 -17.77 7.84
C THR A 46 8.94 -18.23 6.41
N THR A 47 7.67 -18.59 6.15
CA THR A 47 7.24 -18.89 4.78
C THR A 47 7.43 -17.68 3.87
N TYR A 48 7.25 -16.47 4.39
CA TYR A 48 7.53 -15.23 3.66
C TYR A 48 8.99 -15.19 3.18
N GLU A 49 9.97 -15.38 4.07
CA GLU A 49 11.38 -15.39 3.69
C GLU A 49 11.68 -16.47 2.65
N ASP A 50 11.17 -17.69 2.88
CA ASP A 50 11.35 -18.86 2.01
C ASP A 50 10.85 -18.62 0.57
N VAL A 51 9.84 -17.77 0.36
CA VAL A 51 9.22 -17.53 -0.95
C VAL A 51 9.51 -16.15 -1.54
N THR A 52 10.24 -15.28 -0.84
CA THR A 52 10.52 -13.91 -1.32
C THR A 52 12.00 -13.56 -1.40
N VAL A 53 12.84 -14.10 -0.52
CA VAL A 53 14.28 -13.80 -0.47
C VAL A 53 14.97 -14.42 -1.69
N ASP A 54 15.75 -13.59 -2.40
CA ASP A 54 16.57 -13.97 -3.56
C ASP A 54 15.81 -14.67 -4.71
N VAL A 55 14.49 -14.46 -4.80
CA VAL A 55 13.71 -14.86 -5.99
C VAL A 55 14.14 -14.05 -7.22
N GLN A 56 14.48 -12.77 -7.03
CA GLN A 56 15.11 -11.95 -8.06
C GLN A 56 16.57 -12.39 -8.22
N PRO A 57 17.00 -12.80 -9.43
CA PRO A 57 18.36 -13.27 -9.67
C PRO A 57 19.32 -12.07 -9.77
N ASP A 58 19.61 -11.45 -8.64
CA ASP A 58 20.45 -10.27 -8.54
C ASP A 58 21.92 -10.59 -8.92
N PRO A 59 22.53 -9.85 -9.87
CA PRO A 59 23.95 -9.96 -10.18
C PRO A 59 24.90 -9.83 -9.00
N ASP A 60 24.56 -9.03 -7.99
CA ASP A 60 25.44 -8.82 -6.83
C ASP A 60 25.53 -10.08 -5.95
N ARG A 61 24.65 -11.07 -6.16
CA ARG A 61 24.61 -12.33 -5.41
C ARG A 61 24.83 -13.57 -6.27
N HIS A 62 24.12 -13.66 -7.40
CA HIS A 62 23.90 -14.94 -8.10
C HIS A 62 24.36 -14.95 -9.57
N LEU A 63 24.50 -13.80 -10.23
CA LEU A 63 24.85 -13.74 -11.66
C LEU A 63 26.25 -13.14 -11.90
N THR A 64 27.23 -14.00 -12.21
CA THR A 64 28.62 -13.59 -12.48
C THR A 64 28.81 -12.75 -13.76
N GLN A 65 27.84 -12.78 -14.67
CA GLN A 65 27.89 -12.06 -15.96
C GLN A 65 27.08 -10.76 -15.97
N GLY A 66 26.44 -10.38 -14.86
CA GLY A 66 25.47 -9.29 -14.85
C GLY A 66 24.12 -9.67 -15.47
N TRP A 67 23.31 -8.65 -15.76
CA TRP A 67 22.03 -8.83 -16.45
C TRP A 67 22.23 -9.18 -17.93
N ILE A 68 21.52 -10.21 -18.42
CA ILE A 68 21.61 -10.70 -19.80
C ILE A 68 20.97 -9.73 -20.81
N TYR A 69 19.96 -8.97 -20.39
CA TYR A 69 19.23 -8.00 -21.21
C TYR A 69 19.15 -6.64 -20.53
N GLY A 70 19.22 -5.58 -21.31
CA GLY A 70 19.05 -4.21 -20.83
C GLY A 70 18.42 -3.25 -21.82
N PHE A 71 18.24 -2.01 -21.36
CA PHE A 71 17.70 -0.94 -22.19
C PHE A 71 18.70 -0.53 -23.28
N GLY A 72 18.21 0.07 -24.37
CA GLY A 72 19.04 0.40 -25.53
C GLY A 72 20.17 1.39 -25.22
N ASP A 73 20.02 2.19 -24.17
CA ASP A 73 20.90 3.27 -23.73
C ASP A 73 21.32 3.18 -22.26
N GLY A 74 21.07 2.04 -21.59
CA GLY A 74 21.33 1.91 -20.15
C GLY A 74 21.63 0.48 -19.69
N PRO A 75 22.08 0.32 -18.44
CA PRO A 75 22.33 -0.99 -17.86
C PRO A 75 21.05 -1.84 -17.84
N GLY A 76 21.23 -3.15 -17.81
CA GLY A 76 20.12 -4.08 -17.75
C GLY A 76 19.45 -4.22 -16.38
N GLY A 77 18.27 -4.82 -16.37
CA GLY A 77 17.59 -5.26 -15.15
C GLY A 77 17.03 -4.16 -14.25
N TYR A 78 17.66 -4.03 -13.07
CA TYR A 78 17.25 -3.18 -11.94
C TYR A 78 18.43 -2.33 -11.44
N PRO A 79 18.75 -1.24 -12.15
CA PRO A 79 19.86 -0.35 -11.79
C PRO A 79 19.63 0.33 -10.42
N GLN A 80 20.64 0.29 -9.56
CA GLN A 80 20.54 0.86 -8.20
C GLN A 80 20.51 2.39 -8.22
N GLU A 81 21.01 3.02 -9.29
CA GLU A 81 20.98 4.47 -9.52
C GLU A 81 19.59 5.03 -9.86
N TRP A 82 18.57 4.18 -9.98
CA TRP A 82 17.16 4.63 -10.07
C TRP A 82 16.66 5.26 -8.76
N THR A 83 17.48 5.27 -7.72
CA THR A 83 17.31 6.14 -6.56
C THR A 83 18.63 6.78 -6.16
N ALA A 84 18.56 7.99 -5.59
CA ALA A 84 19.68 8.63 -4.91
C ALA A 84 19.98 8.01 -3.54
N ALA A 85 19.00 7.33 -2.92
CA ALA A 85 19.19 6.64 -1.66
C ALA A 85 20.16 5.45 -1.84
N LYS A 86 20.96 5.15 -0.81
CA LYS A 86 21.94 4.07 -0.88
C LYS A 86 21.76 3.07 0.26
N SER A 87 22.13 1.83 0.00
CA SER A 87 22.16 0.77 0.99
C SER A 87 23.40 -0.08 0.77
N SER A 88 24.09 -0.42 1.85
CA SER A 88 25.15 -1.43 1.86
C SER A 88 24.62 -2.82 1.52
N ASN A 89 23.32 -3.07 1.73
CA ASN A 89 22.66 -4.34 1.43
C ASN A 89 21.14 -4.16 1.29
N TRP A 90 20.65 -3.90 0.08
CA TRP A 90 19.21 -3.81 -0.21
C TRP A 90 18.41 -5.07 0.13
N HIS A 91 19.08 -6.22 0.19
CA HIS A 91 18.46 -7.50 0.53
C HIS A 91 18.31 -7.72 2.04
N ALA A 92 18.80 -6.80 2.88
CA ALA A 92 18.54 -6.83 4.31
C ALA A 92 17.09 -6.45 4.66
N PHE A 93 16.36 -5.82 3.73
CA PHE A 93 14.96 -5.48 3.94
C PHE A 93 14.07 -6.74 3.92
N LEU A 94 13.23 -6.84 4.95
CA LEU A 94 12.11 -7.77 5.03
C LEU A 94 10.85 -6.98 5.45
N ASP A 95 9.73 -7.27 4.80
CA ASP A 95 8.44 -6.69 5.15
C ASP A 95 7.97 -7.26 6.51
N PRO A 96 7.79 -6.42 7.56
CA PRO A 96 7.27 -6.87 8.85
C PRO A 96 5.86 -7.47 8.78
N ASN A 97 5.10 -7.14 7.73
CA ASN A 97 3.76 -7.69 7.50
C ASN A 97 3.79 -9.13 6.96
N GLU A 98 4.97 -9.62 6.55
CA GLU A 98 5.22 -10.94 5.98
C GLU A 98 4.25 -11.25 4.81
N GLU A 99 3.99 -10.26 3.94
CA GLU A 99 3.06 -10.41 2.82
C GLU A 99 3.69 -11.16 1.63
N TRP A 100 3.06 -12.27 1.26
CA TRP A 100 3.35 -13.06 0.06
C TRP A 100 2.04 -13.57 -0.56
N ASP A 101 2.12 -14.17 -1.73
CA ASP A 101 0.97 -14.53 -2.58
C ASP A 101 -0.30 -14.99 -1.80
N GLN A 102 -0.18 -16.01 -0.94
CA GLN A 102 -1.35 -16.50 -0.19
C GLN A 102 -1.87 -15.55 0.89
N THR A 103 -1.00 -14.84 1.61
CA THR A 103 -1.45 -13.93 2.68
C THR A 103 -2.16 -12.74 2.07
N ILE A 104 -1.68 -12.23 0.95
CA ILE A 104 -2.28 -11.12 0.19
C ILE A 104 -3.72 -11.48 -0.16
N TYR A 105 -3.94 -12.62 -0.84
CA TYR A 105 -5.29 -13.04 -1.23
C TYR A 105 -6.20 -13.29 -0.03
N ARG A 106 -5.68 -13.93 1.02
CA ARG A 106 -6.48 -14.23 2.22
C ARG A 106 -6.88 -12.97 2.98
N ASN A 107 -5.97 -12.00 3.09
CA ASN A 107 -6.22 -10.75 3.81
C ASN A 107 -7.20 -9.88 3.01
N ASN A 108 -6.94 -9.67 1.71
CA ASN A 108 -7.84 -8.91 0.85
C ASN A 108 -9.22 -9.54 0.73
N SER A 109 -9.31 -10.88 0.66
CA SER A 109 -10.61 -11.56 0.64
C SER A 109 -11.45 -11.24 1.86
N LYS A 110 -10.87 -11.19 3.07
CA LYS A 110 -11.60 -10.81 4.29
C LYS A 110 -12.16 -9.39 4.20
N VAL A 111 -11.37 -8.46 3.68
CA VAL A 111 -11.79 -7.07 3.53
C VAL A 111 -12.93 -6.95 2.52
N VAL A 112 -12.80 -7.56 1.35
CA VAL A 112 -13.84 -7.53 0.31
C VAL A 112 -15.15 -8.10 0.83
N HIS A 113 -15.12 -9.26 1.51
CA HIS A 113 -16.33 -9.84 2.10
C HIS A 113 -16.96 -8.96 3.18
N GLN A 114 -16.14 -8.26 3.97
CA GLN A 114 -16.63 -7.31 4.98
C GLN A 114 -17.34 -6.12 4.33
N VAL A 115 -16.74 -5.51 3.31
CA VAL A 115 -17.33 -4.38 2.57
C VAL A 115 -18.61 -4.80 1.86
N GLU A 116 -18.59 -5.92 1.14
CA GLU A 116 -19.76 -6.45 0.43
C GLU A 116 -20.93 -6.73 1.38
N LEU A 117 -20.66 -7.37 2.52
CA LEU A 117 -21.69 -7.64 3.52
C LEU A 117 -22.25 -6.34 4.14
N CYS A 118 -21.38 -5.35 4.38
CA CYS A 118 -21.80 -4.04 4.89
C CYS A 118 -22.78 -3.34 3.92
N LEU A 119 -22.41 -3.26 2.65
CA LEU A 119 -23.22 -2.63 1.59
C LEU A 119 -24.55 -3.37 1.36
N SER A 120 -24.51 -4.70 1.32
CA SER A 120 -25.71 -5.54 1.18
C SER A 120 -26.70 -5.34 2.33
N ASN A 121 -26.20 -5.29 3.56
CA ASN A 121 -27.04 -5.03 4.74
C ASN A 121 -27.61 -3.60 4.72
N ALA A 122 -26.82 -2.60 4.33
CA ALA A 122 -27.27 -1.21 4.22
C ALA A 122 -28.41 -1.04 3.21
N LYS A 123 -28.27 -1.66 2.02
CA LYS A 123 -29.33 -1.71 1.00
C LYS A 123 -30.59 -2.38 1.55
N ARG A 124 -30.47 -3.55 2.18
CA ARG A 124 -31.61 -4.28 2.74
C ARG A 124 -32.34 -3.48 3.83
N ALA A 125 -31.61 -2.77 4.67
CA ALA A 125 -32.16 -1.95 5.73
C ALA A 125 -32.63 -0.56 5.26
N ARG A 126 -32.46 -0.23 3.97
CA ARG A 126 -32.80 1.08 3.39
C ARG A 126 -32.18 2.26 4.16
N VAL A 127 -30.93 2.10 4.58
CA VAL A 127 -30.24 3.08 5.45
C VAL A 127 -30.13 4.45 4.79
N TYR A 128 -29.92 4.47 3.48
CA TYR A 128 -29.73 5.69 2.69
C TYR A 128 -30.93 6.64 2.73
N ASP A 129 -32.15 6.13 2.93
CA ASP A 129 -33.37 6.95 3.00
C ASP A 129 -33.36 7.91 4.20
N GLY A 130 -32.61 7.56 5.25
CA GLY A 130 -32.51 8.37 6.46
C GLY A 130 -31.45 9.47 6.37
N TRP A 131 -30.66 9.52 5.29
CA TRP A 131 -29.57 10.47 5.16
C TRP A 131 -30.06 11.83 4.67
N ASN A 132 -29.58 12.88 5.31
CA ASN A 132 -29.93 14.24 4.93
C ASN A 132 -29.15 14.69 3.68
N THR A 133 -29.72 15.65 2.94
CA THR A 133 -29.11 16.19 1.71
C THR A 133 -27.70 16.75 1.92
N PRO A 134 -27.37 17.47 3.02
CA PRO A 134 -25.99 17.89 3.30
C PRO A 134 -25.00 16.73 3.35
N TRP A 135 -25.37 15.59 3.96
CA TRP A 135 -24.51 14.42 4.04
C TRP A 135 -24.33 13.73 2.70
N LEU A 136 -25.42 13.53 1.95
CA LEU A 136 -25.36 12.99 0.58
C LEU A 136 -24.45 13.85 -0.31
N THR A 137 -24.57 15.18 -0.21
CA THR A 137 -23.73 16.14 -0.93
C THR A 137 -22.26 16.04 -0.50
N PHE A 138 -21.99 15.92 0.81
CA PHE A 138 -20.64 15.75 1.33
C PHE A 138 -19.97 14.49 0.77
N ILE A 139 -20.68 13.36 0.74
CA ILE A 139 -20.18 12.09 0.19
C ILE A 139 -19.94 12.21 -1.31
N ALA A 140 -20.91 12.72 -2.08
CA ALA A 140 -20.80 12.89 -3.53
C ALA A 140 -19.60 13.78 -3.91
N ARG A 141 -19.37 14.86 -3.15
CA ARG A 141 -18.25 15.78 -3.39
C ARG A 141 -16.93 15.22 -2.93
N ASN A 142 -16.79 14.94 -1.63
CA ASN A 142 -15.48 14.83 -0.99
C ASN A 142 -14.99 13.39 -0.92
N LEU A 143 -15.82 12.46 -0.45
CA LEU A 143 -15.45 11.04 -0.47
C LEU A 143 -15.35 10.54 -1.91
N GLY A 144 -16.24 11.01 -2.77
CA GLY A 144 -16.16 10.80 -4.21
C GLY A 144 -14.86 11.36 -4.81
N ALA A 145 -14.45 12.59 -4.50
CA ALA A 145 -13.21 13.14 -5.03
C ALA A 145 -11.97 12.36 -4.56
N TRP A 146 -11.98 11.88 -3.31
CA TRP A 146 -10.87 11.12 -2.73
C TRP A 146 -10.53 9.82 -3.50
N MET A 147 -11.53 9.17 -4.12
CA MET A 147 -11.29 7.96 -4.93
C MET A 147 -10.25 8.19 -6.04
N HIS A 148 -10.17 9.41 -6.58
CA HIS A 148 -9.20 9.76 -7.64
C HIS A 148 -7.78 9.88 -7.12
N ALA A 149 -7.60 10.38 -5.89
CA ALA A 149 -6.30 10.41 -5.23
C ALA A 149 -5.79 8.98 -4.99
N GLU A 150 -6.62 8.12 -4.42
CA GLU A 150 -6.29 6.71 -4.18
C GLU A 150 -5.93 5.99 -5.48
N ASN A 151 -6.75 6.13 -6.54
CA ASN A 151 -6.48 5.51 -7.83
C ASN A 151 -5.22 6.06 -8.51
N GLY A 152 -5.00 7.38 -8.44
CA GLY A 152 -3.83 8.04 -9.02
C GLY A 152 -2.52 7.55 -8.38
N LEU A 153 -2.48 7.47 -7.05
CA LEU A 153 -1.34 6.92 -6.32
C LEU A 153 -1.12 5.45 -6.65
N ALA A 154 -2.18 4.65 -6.74
CA ALA A 154 -2.05 3.23 -7.02
C ALA A 154 -1.43 2.96 -8.41
N LEU A 155 -1.98 3.57 -9.45
CA LEU A 155 -1.60 3.31 -10.84
C LEU A 155 -0.30 3.98 -11.25
N HIS A 156 -0.02 5.18 -10.75
CA HIS A 156 1.08 6.00 -11.25
C HIS A 156 2.24 6.17 -10.27
N VAL A 157 2.02 5.92 -8.98
CA VAL A 157 3.09 5.97 -7.97
C VAL A 157 3.54 4.55 -7.61
N PHE A 158 2.70 3.76 -6.93
CA PHE A 158 3.14 2.47 -6.41
C PHE A 158 3.42 1.43 -7.50
N THR A 159 2.63 1.39 -8.57
CA THR A 159 2.93 0.51 -9.72
C THR A 159 4.25 0.89 -10.41
N SER A 160 4.59 2.18 -10.45
CA SER A 160 5.89 2.65 -10.98
C SER A 160 7.04 2.23 -10.08
N ILE A 161 6.91 2.43 -8.76
CA ILE A 161 7.91 2.01 -7.76
C ILE A 161 8.17 0.50 -7.87
N GLN A 162 7.13 -0.33 -8.01
CA GLN A 162 7.25 -1.79 -8.07
C GLN A 162 8.18 -2.27 -9.19
N ARG A 163 8.27 -1.55 -10.32
CA ARG A 163 9.21 -1.91 -11.38
C ARG A 163 10.66 -1.57 -11.00
N SER A 164 10.85 -0.58 -10.16
CA SER A 164 12.13 0.11 -10.00
C SER A 164 12.93 -0.30 -8.77
N CYS A 165 12.35 -1.02 -7.80
CA CYS A 165 13.09 -1.35 -6.58
C CYS A 165 14.16 -2.44 -6.85
N PRO A 166 15.27 -2.41 -6.11
CA PRO A 166 16.42 -3.27 -6.36
C PRO A 166 16.21 -4.73 -5.96
N THR A 167 15.19 -5.04 -5.14
CA THR A 167 14.97 -6.40 -4.63
C THR A 167 13.50 -6.82 -4.65
N ASN A 168 13.28 -8.14 -4.76
CA ASN A 168 11.94 -8.72 -4.77
C ASN A 168 11.15 -8.44 -3.49
N MET A 169 11.81 -8.34 -2.32
CA MET A 169 11.14 -8.09 -1.04
C MET A 169 10.52 -6.69 -1.02
N ILE A 170 11.24 -5.67 -1.50
CA ILE A 170 10.71 -4.30 -1.63
C ILE A 170 9.63 -4.26 -2.71
N ASN A 171 9.89 -4.86 -3.88
CA ASN A 171 8.93 -4.94 -4.98
C ASN A 171 7.61 -5.58 -4.54
N THR A 172 7.66 -6.65 -3.75
CA THR A 172 6.47 -7.33 -3.22
C THR A 172 5.69 -6.43 -2.27
N ALA A 173 6.35 -5.80 -1.29
CA ALA A 173 5.68 -4.90 -0.35
C ALA A 173 4.97 -3.74 -1.05
N VAL A 174 5.64 -3.13 -2.04
CA VAL A 174 5.07 -2.03 -2.84
C VAL A 174 3.94 -2.53 -3.75
N ALA A 175 4.04 -3.74 -4.33
CA ALA A 175 2.95 -4.32 -5.12
C ALA A 175 1.67 -4.50 -4.28
N VAL A 176 1.82 -4.94 -3.03
CA VAL A 176 0.70 -5.05 -2.09
C VAL A 176 0.11 -3.68 -1.78
N ASN A 177 0.97 -2.68 -1.54
CA ASN A 177 0.53 -1.30 -1.33
C ASN A 177 -0.27 -0.76 -2.52
N ALA A 178 0.18 -1.02 -3.76
CA ALA A 178 -0.55 -0.64 -4.97
C ALA A 178 -1.93 -1.32 -5.02
N ALA A 179 -1.99 -2.62 -4.67
CA ALA A 179 -3.23 -3.37 -4.63
C ALA A 179 -4.21 -2.84 -3.58
N HIS A 180 -3.73 -2.48 -2.37
CA HIS A 180 -4.55 -1.82 -1.35
C HIS A 180 -5.18 -0.52 -1.86
N LYS A 181 -4.37 0.35 -2.46
CA LYS A 181 -4.82 1.64 -3.02
C LYS A 181 -5.84 1.47 -4.15
N MET A 182 -5.60 0.53 -5.08
CA MET A 182 -6.55 0.20 -6.14
C MET A 182 -7.86 -0.35 -5.57
N ARG A 183 -7.79 -1.30 -4.62
CA ARG A 183 -8.97 -1.90 -4.01
C ARG A 183 -9.81 -0.85 -3.30
N PHE A 184 -9.19 -0.01 -2.47
CA PHE A 184 -9.91 1.02 -1.73
C PHE A 184 -10.55 2.06 -2.66
N ALA A 185 -9.85 2.49 -3.73
CA ALA A 185 -10.46 3.35 -4.75
C ALA A 185 -11.69 2.71 -5.42
N GLN A 186 -11.62 1.40 -5.71
CA GLN A 186 -12.74 0.64 -6.28
C GLN A 186 -13.89 0.48 -5.29
N ASP A 187 -13.61 0.21 -4.01
CA ASP A 187 -14.62 0.13 -2.95
C ASP A 187 -15.39 1.46 -2.83
N LEU A 188 -14.70 2.60 -2.90
CA LEU A 188 -15.32 3.93 -2.92
C LEU A 188 -16.17 4.17 -4.17
N ALA A 189 -15.72 3.70 -5.34
CA ALA A 189 -16.47 3.81 -6.59
C ALA A 189 -17.73 2.94 -6.58
N LEU A 190 -17.66 1.71 -6.06
CA LEU A 190 -18.81 0.83 -5.87
C LEU A 190 -19.82 1.42 -4.88
N PHE A 191 -19.35 2.01 -3.79
CA PHE A 191 -20.21 2.69 -2.84
C PHE A 191 -20.91 3.92 -3.45
N ASN A 192 -20.20 4.69 -4.29
CA ASN A 192 -20.79 5.79 -5.04
C ASN A 192 -21.89 5.31 -6.02
N LEU A 193 -21.66 4.20 -6.72
CA LEU A 193 -22.65 3.58 -7.59
C LEU A 193 -23.88 3.13 -6.80
N ASP A 194 -23.68 2.47 -5.65
CA ASP A 194 -24.74 2.01 -4.77
C ASP A 194 -25.66 3.15 -4.31
N LEU A 195 -25.08 4.29 -3.94
CA LEU A 195 -25.85 5.48 -3.56
C LEU A 195 -26.61 6.09 -4.74
N SER A 196 -26.00 6.12 -5.92
CA SER A 196 -26.62 6.62 -7.15
C SER A 196 -27.84 5.79 -7.57
N GLU A 197 -27.79 4.48 -7.34
CA GLU A 197 -28.92 3.58 -7.60
C GLU A 197 -30.01 3.66 -6.53
N ALA A 198 -29.63 3.95 -5.27
CA ALA A 198 -30.54 3.94 -4.14
C ALA A 198 -31.39 5.22 -4.02
N THR A 199 -30.87 6.38 -4.41
CA THR A 199 -31.58 7.65 -4.28
C THR A 199 -31.30 8.60 -5.45
N ALA A 200 -32.37 9.21 -5.98
CA ALA A 200 -32.28 10.20 -7.04
C ALA A 200 -31.68 11.54 -6.56
N ASP A 201 -31.61 11.75 -5.24
CA ASP A 201 -31.05 12.97 -4.64
C ASP A 201 -29.50 12.95 -4.57
N PHE A 202 -28.88 11.84 -4.96
CA PHE A 202 -27.42 11.69 -4.99
C PHE A 202 -26.87 11.86 -6.41
N ASP A 203 -25.99 12.84 -6.59
CA ASP A 203 -25.25 13.04 -7.86
C ASP A 203 -23.93 12.25 -7.85
N GLY A 204 -23.97 11.04 -8.40
CA GLY A 204 -22.80 10.17 -8.55
C GLY A 204 -21.73 10.68 -9.53
N ALA A 205 -21.99 11.72 -10.32
CA ALA A 205 -21.01 12.28 -11.26
C ALA A 205 -20.25 13.49 -10.70
N LEU A 206 -20.77 14.12 -9.64
CA LEU A 206 -20.25 15.36 -9.05
C LEU A 206 -18.76 15.28 -8.68
N HIS A 207 -18.30 14.11 -8.22
CA HIS A 207 -16.91 13.88 -7.83
C HIS A 207 -15.88 14.24 -8.92
N LYS A 208 -16.24 14.11 -10.21
CA LYS A 208 -15.35 14.42 -11.33
C LYS A 208 -15.08 15.91 -11.41
N GLU A 209 -16.14 16.72 -11.37
CA GLU A 209 -16.02 18.18 -11.38
C GLU A 209 -15.30 18.67 -10.13
N VAL A 210 -15.60 18.09 -8.97
CA VAL A 210 -14.94 18.44 -7.71
C VAL A 210 -13.44 18.19 -7.79
N TRP A 211 -13.01 16.99 -8.18
CA TRP A 211 -11.59 16.68 -8.33
C TRP A 211 -10.91 17.58 -9.38
N GLN A 212 -11.57 17.82 -10.50
CA GLN A 212 -10.99 18.57 -11.62
C GLN A 212 -10.88 20.08 -11.36
N SER A 213 -11.81 20.67 -10.61
CA SER A 213 -11.99 22.13 -10.60
C SER A 213 -12.24 22.74 -9.23
N ALA A 214 -12.62 21.97 -8.20
CA ALA A 214 -12.92 22.57 -6.90
C ALA A 214 -11.65 23.14 -6.26
N PRO A 215 -11.62 24.43 -5.86
CA PRO A 215 -10.42 25.08 -5.33
C PRO A 215 -9.83 24.37 -4.12
N GLU A 216 -10.67 23.85 -3.22
CA GLU A 216 -10.25 23.13 -2.01
C GLU A 216 -9.51 21.81 -2.32
N TRP A 217 -9.74 21.23 -3.50
CA TRP A 217 -9.13 19.97 -3.93
C TRP A 217 -7.93 20.14 -4.86
N GLN A 218 -7.72 21.34 -5.43
CA GLN A 218 -6.65 21.54 -6.42
C GLN A 218 -5.25 21.31 -5.85
N PRO A 219 -4.90 21.79 -4.63
CA PRO A 219 -3.58 21.51 -4.08
C PRO A 219 -3.34 20.02 -3.79
N THR A 220 -4.36 19.28 -3.34
CA THR A 220 -4.27 17.81 -3.20
C THR A 220 -4.01 17.13 -4.54
N ARG A 221 -4.76 17.51 -5.57
CA ARG A 221 -4.56 17.01 -6.94
C ARG A 221 -3.17 17.33 -7.47
N GLU A 222 -2.69 18.56 -7.26
CA GLU A 222 -1.35 18.97 -7.66
C GLU A 222 -0.28 18.10 -7.01
N VAL A 223 -0.38 17.78 -5.70
CA VAL A 223 0.57 16.89 -5.04
C VAL A 223 0.55 15.50 -5.66
N VAL A 224 -0.64 14.91 -5.86
CA VAL A 224 -0.79 13.59 -6.48
C VAL A 224 -0.19 13.57 -7.89
N GLU A 225 -0.49 14.57 -8.73
CA GLU A 225 0.05 14.68 -10.08
C GLU A 225 1.57 14.89 -10.08
N ARG A 226 2.10 15.72 -9.17
CA ARG A 226 3.56 15.93 -9.03
C ARG A 226 4.29 14.66 -8.61
N LEU A 227 3.69 13.85 -7.73
CA LEU A 227 4.27 12.57 -7.36
C LEU A 227 4.46 11.71 -8.61
N THR A 228 3.50 11.66 -9.54
CA THR A 228 3.66 10.87 -10.79
C THR A 228 4.84 11.27 -11.68
N ALA A 229 5.41 12.45 -11.48
CA ALA A 229 6.54 12.97 -12.25
C ALA A 229 7.91 12.74 -11.59
N VAL A 230 7.96 12.18 -10.38
CA VAL A 230 9.23 11.91 -9.67
C VAL A 230 9.85 10.62 -10.23
N PRO A 231 11.10 10.67 -10.72
CA PRO A 231 11.75 9.50 -11.30
C PRO A 231 12.35 8.56 -10.24
N ASP A 232 12.70 9.09 -9.07
CA ASP A 232 13.31 8.33 -7.97
C ASP A 232 12.23 7.52 -7.22
N TRP A 233 12.33 6.19 -7.28
CA TRP A 233 11.35 5.30 -6.67
C TRP A 233 11.32 5.40 -5.13
N CYS A 234 12.45 5.69 -4.50
CA CYS A 234 12.56 5.79 -3.05
C CYS A 234 12.01 7.14 -2.58
N GLU A 235 12.27 8.22 -3.33
CA GLU A 235 11.62 9.51 -3.11
C GLU A 235 10.10 9.41 -3.25
N LEU A 236 9.62 8.75 -4.31
CA LEU A 236 8.19 8.48 -4.52
C LEU A 236 7.57 7.79 -3.30
N LEU A 237 8.20 6.71 -2.84
CA LEU A 237 7.70 5.94 -1.70
C LEU A 237 7.70 6.78 -0.41
N PHE A 238 8.78 7.52 -0.17
CA PHE A 238 8.93 8.41 1.00
C PHE A 238 7.86 9.51 0.99
N ALA A 239 7.81 10.29 -0.09
CA ALA A 239 6.89 11.40 -0.23
C ALA A 239 5.42 10.96 -0.13
N THR A 240 5.09 9.77 -0.63
CA THR A 240 3.72 9.25 -0.58
C THR A 240 3.37 8.71 0.81
N ASN A 241 4.05 7.67 1.28
CA ASN A 241 3.65 6.95 2.51
C ASN A 241 4.06 7.65 3.80
N ILE A 242 5.12 8.47 3.80
CA ILE A 242 5.57 9.16 5.02
C ILE A 242 4.97 10.57 5.09
N VAL A 243 4.89 11.29 3.97
CA VAL A 243 4.47 12.71 3.98
C VAL A 243 3.01 12.89 3.57
N PHE A 244 2.64 12.55 2.33
CA PHE A 244 1.29 12.79 1.80
C PHE A 244 0.22 12.03 2.59
N GLU A 245 0.42 10.74 2.83
CA GLU A 245 -0.56 9.93 3.55
C GLU A 245 -0.72 10.36 5.01
N GLN A 246 0.33 10.80 5.70
CA GLN A 246 0.20 11.30 7.08
C GLN A 246 -0.50 12.67 7.13
N LEU A 247 -0.08 13.62 6.28
CA LEU A 247 -0.54 15.01 6.36
C LEU A 247 -1.85 15.27 5.62
N VAL A 248 -2.17 14.50 4.58
CA VAL A 248 -3.37 14.68 3.75
C VAL A 248 -4.29 13.47 3.85
N GLY A 249 -3.77 12.26 3.66
CA GLY A 249 -4.55 11.01 3.69
C GLY A 249 -5.26 10.77 5.01
N SER A 250 -4.50 10.59 6.10
CA SER A 250 -5.02 10.38 7.45
C SER A 250 -5.84 11.58 7.94
N LEU A 251 -5.45 12.81 7.57
CA LEU A 251 -6.22 14.01 7.91
C LEU A 251 -7.63 13.95 7.32
N PHE A 252 -7.76 13.55 6.04
CA PHE A 252 -9.05 13.40 5.39
C PHE A 252 -9.82 12.17 5.91
N ARG A 253 -9.19 10.99 5.91
CA ARG A 253 -9.84 9.71 6.21
C ARG A 253 -10.13 9.55 7.71
N THR A 254 -9.10 9.60 8.54
CA THR A 254 -9.21 9.35 9.98
C THR A 254 -9.71 10.54 10.78
N GLU A 255 -9.17 11.74 10.53
CA GLU A 255 -9.47 12.90 11.38
C GLU A 255 -10.76 13.62 10.99
N LEU A 256 -11.26 13.44 9.76
CA LEU A 256 -12.55 13.97 9.32
C LEU A 256 -13.58 12.87 9.10
N VAL A 257 -13.43 12.07 8.04
CA VAL A 257 -14.52 11.23 7.53
C VAL A 257 -14.98 10.21 8.56
N MET A 258 -14.04 9.53 9.23
CA MET A 258 -14.38 8.56 10.29
C MET A 258 -15.04 9.22 11.51
N GLN A 259 -14.76 10.49 11.81
CA GLN A 259 -15.29 11.18 12.99
C GLN A 259 -16.73 11.68 12.80
N ILE A 260 -17.11 12.02 11.57
CA ILE A 260 -18.39 12.69 11.29
C ILE A 260 -19.47 11.76 10.74
N ALA A 261 -19.11 10.61 10.16
CA ALA A 261 -20.08 9.78 9.44
C ALA A 261 -21.16 9.17 10.35
N ALA A 262 -20.78 8.55 11.47
CA ALA A 262 -21.76 7.92 12.38
C ALA A 262 -22.82 8.91 12.91
N ARG A 263 -22.43 10.17 13.13
CA ARG A 263 -23.33 11.25 13.58
C ARG A 263 -24.33 11.68 12.50
N ASN A 264 -24.00 11.45 11.23
CA ASN A 264 -24.90 11.65 10.10
C ASN A 264 -25.73 10.39 9.77
N GLY A 265 -25.78 9.42 10.68
CA GLY A 265 -26.52 8.16 10.48
C GLY A 265 -25.82 7.20 9.51
N ASP A 266 -24.52 7.40 9.26
CA ASP A 266 -23.73 6.61 8.34
C ASP A 266 -22.73 5.70 9.06
N TYR A 267 -23.04 4.40 9.11
CA TYR A 267 -22.13 3.37 9.58
C TYR A 267 -21.34 2.68 8.44
N ILE A 268 -21.69 2.97 7.19
CA ILE A 268 -21.08 2.37 6.00
C ILE A 268 -19.73 3.03 5.73
N THR A 269 -19.68 4.36 5.66
CA THR A 269 -18.45 5.11 5.35
C THR A 269 -17.32 4.81 6.34
N PRO A 270 -17.52 4.77 7.68
CA PRO A 270 -16.48 4.34 8.61
C PRO A 270 -15.99 2.91 8.39
N THR A 271 -16.88 2.02 7.93
CA THR A 271 -16.51 0.63 7.61
C THR A 271 -15.62 0.57 6.38
N LEU A 272 -15.94 1.31 5.31
CA LEU A 272 -15.11 1.38 4.11
C LEU A 272 -13.79 2.13 4.37
N VAL A 273 -13.85 3.33 4.93
CA VAL A 273 -12.64 4.14 5.18
C VAL A 273 -11.73 3.47 6.19
N GLY A 274 -12.30 2.78 7.19
CA GLY A 274 -11.53 1.99 8.14
C GLY A 274 -10.76 0.84 7.51
N THR A 275 -11.21 0.27 6.38
CA THR A 275 -10.42 -0.76 5.68
C THR A 275 -9.25 -0.14 4.91
N GLY A 276 -9.43 1.06 4.34
CA GLY A 276 -8.35 1.83 3.74
C GLY A 276 -7.29 2.27 4.77
N GLU A 277 -7.71 2.69 5.97
CA GLU A 277 -6.79 3.00 7.07
C GLU A 277 -6.07 1.74 7.60
N HIS A 278 -6.78 0.61 7.70
CA HIS A 278 -6.16 -0.66 8.08
C HIS A 278 -5.06 -1.09 7.10
N ASP A 279 -5.29 -0.92 5.80
CA ASP A 279 -4.29 -1.18 4.78
C ASP A 279 -3.10 -0.20 4.93
N TYR A 280 -3.39 1.08 5.13
CA TYR A 280 -2.35 2.10 5.30
C TYR A 280 -1.47 1.85 6.54
N ASP A 281 -2.02 1.37 7.65
CA ASP A 281 -1.25 0.96 8.83
C ASP A 281 -0.20 -0.11 8.49
N ARG A 282 -0.53 -1.04 7.59
CA ARG A 282 0.41 -2.06 7.08
C ARG A 282 1.44 -1.42 6.16
N ASP A 283 0.99 -0.54 5.26
CA ASP A 283 1.83 0.11 4.27
C ASP A 283 2.88 1.03 4.92
N VAL A 284 2.48 1.84 5.90
CA VAL A 284 3.41 2.67 6.67
C VAL A 284 4.34 1.82 7.54
N THR A 285 3.91 0.64 7.99
CA THR A 285 4.74 -0.26 8.80
C THR A 285 5.96 -0.78 8.03
N TYR A 286 5.77 -1.27 6.79
CA TYR A 286 6.91 -1.72 5.98
C TYR A 286 7.76 -0.53 5.52
N THR A 287 7.11 0.59 5.19
CA THR A 287 7.78 1.82 4.74
C THR A 287 8.72 2.33 5.83
N ARG A 288 8.22 2.47 7.06
CA ARG A 288 9.02 2.83 8.24
C ARG A 288 10.20 1.87 8.44
N ASN A 289 10.00 0.56 8.29
CA ASN A 289 11.07 -0.42 8.43
C ASN A 289 12.18 -0.21 7.38
N LEU A 290 11.79 0.01 6.12
CA LEU A 290 12.74 0.30 5.04
C LEU A 290 13.55 1.56 5.34
N PHE A 291 12.89 2.68 5.64
CA PHE A 291 13.60 3.94 5.88
C PHE A 291 14.43 3.91 7.17
N ARG A 292 14.02 3.19 8.22
CA ARG A 292 14.87 2.94 9.40
C ARG A 292 16.13 2.19 9.03
N LEU A 293 16.04 1.19 8.14
CA LEU A 293 17.20 0.45 7.67
C LEU A 293 18.16 1.37 6.93
N LEU A 294 17.65 2.23 6.04
CA LEU A 294 18.47 3.16 5.26
C LEU A 294 19.11 4.27 6.12
N VAL A 295 18.39 4.80 7.11
CA VAL A 295 18.90 5.82 8.05
C VAL A 295 19.97 5.23 9.00
N ARG A 296 19.89 3.92 9.28
CA ARG A 296 20.82 3.21 10.16
C ARG A 296 21.90 2.43 9.41
N ASP A 297 21.97 2.58 8.10
CA ASP A 297 23.00 1.96 7.28
C ASP A 297 24.38 2.44 7.73
N GLU A 298 25.33 1.51 7.93
CA GLU A 298 26.64 1.81 8.51
C GLU A 298 27.50 2.71 7.61
N GLU A 299 27.32 2.63 6.29
CA GLU A 299 28.12 3.37 5.31
C GLU A 299 27.38 4.62 4.81
N TYR A 300 26.07 4.50 4.58
CA TYR A 300 25.29 5.54 3.90
C TYR A 300 24.28 6.26 4.79
N GLY A 301 24.13 5.86 6.06
CA GLY A 301 23.09 6.37 6.96
C GLY A 301 23.02 7.89 7.07
N GLU A 302 24.15 8.56 7.29
CA GLU A 302 24.20 10.03 7.38
C GLU A 302 23.88 10.72 6.04
N SER A 303 24.35 10.17 4.91
CA SER A 303 24.01 10.70 3.59
C SER A 303 22.53 10.54 3.26
N ASN A 304 21.93 9.40 3.64
CA ASN A 304 20.50 9.13 3.48
C ASN A 304 19.67 10.06 4.36
N LYS A 305 20.07 10.33 5.62
CA LYS A 305 19.39 11.33 6.47
C LYS A 305 19.36 12.70 5.82
N SER A 306 20.48 13.16 5.26
CA SER A 306 20.55 14.44 4.54
C SER A 306 19.61 14.44 3.33
N LEU A 307 19.61 13.36 2.54
CA LEU A 307 18.73 13.20 1.39
C LEU A 307 17.24 13.24 1.79
N PHE A 308 16.88 12.53 2.86
CA PHE A 308 15.50 12.48 3.34
C PHE A 308 15.05 13.83 3.93
N ALA A 309 15.97 14.59 4.54
CA ALA A 309 15.70 15.97 4.94
C ALA A 309 15.41 16.87 3.73
N ASP A 310 16.13 16.72 2.62
CA ASP A 310 15.86 17.46 1.38
C ASP A 310 14.48 17.10 0.78
N TRP A 311 14.10 15.82 0.83
CA TRP A 311 12.76 15.38 0.45
C TRP A 311 11.68 15.95 1.38
N LEU A 312 11.90 15.97 2.70
CA LEU A 312 10.98 16.60 3.65
C LEU A 312 10.81 18.10 3.34
N ASN A 313 11.90 18.82 3.12
CA ASN A 313 11.89 20.25 2.76
C ASN A 313 11.09 20.51 1.46
N THR A 314 11.05 19.53 0.56
CA THR A 314 10.31 19.62 -0.70
C THR A 314 8.83 19.29 -0.54
N TRP A 315 8.52 18.20 0.15
CA TRP A 315 7.17 17.60 0.15
C TRP A 315 6.30 18.06 1.30
N VAL A 316 6.87 18.39 2.47
CA VAL A 316 6.09 18.87 3.63
C VAL A 316 5.36 20.17 3.32
N PRO A 317 5.98 21.23 2.77
CA PRO A 317 5.25 22.45 2.43
C PRO A 317 4.11 22.23 1.43
N ARG A 318 4.31 21.32 0.46
CA ARG A 318 3.29 20.99 -0.55
C ARG A 318 2.10 20.26 0.08
N CYS A 319 2.36 19.29 0.95
CA CYS A 319 1.31 18.54 1.65
C CYS A 319 0.59 19.40 2.69
N LEU A 320 1.28 20.30 3.38
CA LEU A 320 0.65 21.27 4.29
C LEU A 320 -0.24 22.26 3.54
N ASN A 321 0.17 22.72 2.35
CA ASN A 321 -0.70 23.53 1.48
C ASN A 321 -1.97 22.75 1.10
N ALA A 322 -1.83 21.48 0.71
CA ALA A 322 -2.96 20.61 0.42
C ALA A 322 -3.89 20.41 1.63
N ALA A 323 -3.34 20.11 2.80
CA ALA A 323 -4.08 19.99 4.04
C ALA A 323 -4.86 21.28 4.38
N GLN A 324 -4.19 22.44 4.31
CA GLN A 324 -4.79 23.75 4.56
C GLN A 324 -5.91 24.08 3.55
N ALA A 325 -5.72 23.75 2.27
CA ALA A 325 -6.72 23.99 1.24
C ALA A 325 -8.00 23.17 1.44
N LEU A 326 -7.89 22.00 2.07
CA LEU A 326 -9.05 21.17 2.42
C LEU A 326 -9.84 21.74 3.62
N GLN A 327 -9.32 22.69 4.40
CA GLN A 327 -9.99 23.24 5.58
C GLN A 327 -11.49 23.58 5.41
N PRO A 328 -11.96 24.15 4.29
CA PRO A 328 -13.38 24.47 4.11
C PRO A 328 -14.31 23.25 4.20
N ILE A 329 -13.83 22.03 3.91
CA ILE A 329 -14.67 20.83 3.93
C ILE A 329 -15.13 20.45 5.35
N TRP A 330 -14.39 20.85 6.41
CA TRP A 330 -14.80 20.65 7.81
C TRP A 330 -16.07 21.44 8.18
N SER A 331 -16.42 22.45 7.39
CA SER A 331 -17.61 23.27 7.63
C SER A 331 -18.86 22.81 6.86
N GLN A 332 -18.74 21.82 5.97
CA GLN A 332 -19.83 21.33 5.12
C GLN A 332 -20.84 20.41 5.84
N PRO A 333 -20.42 19.48 6.72
CA PRO A 333 -21.35 18.64 7.46
C PRO A 333 -22.22 19.48 8.41
N ALA A 334 -23.46 19.02 8.66
CA ALA A 334 -24.39 19.71 9.55
C ALA A 334 -23.91 19.72 11.02
N ASP A 335 -23.35 18.58 11.48
CA ASP A 335 -22.70 18.46 12.79
C ASP A 335 -21.18 18.65 12.65
N LYS A 336 -20.61 19.60 13.39
CA LYS A 336 -19.19 19.98 13.38
C LYS A 336 -18.48 19.43 14.62
N ALA A 337 -18.51 18.10 14.75
CA ALA A 337 -18.01 17.38 15.92
C ALA A 337 -16.50 17.56 16.16
N VAL A 338 -15.74 17.81 15.09
CA VAL A 338 -14.29 18.03 15.10
C VAL A 338 -13.95 19.32 14.38
N THR A 339 -12.89 19.99 14.80
CA THR A 339 -12.39 21.20 14.14
C THR A 339 -11.23 20.86 13.23
N PHE A 340 -11.02 21.65 12.18
CA PHE A 340 -9.84 21.50 11.33
C PHE A 340 -8.54 21.63 12.14
N ALA A 341 -8.47 22.60 13.07
CA ALA A 341 -7.29 22.83 13.89
C ALA A 341 -6.92 21.60 14.74
N SER A 342 -7.89 21.01 15.45
CA SER A 342 -7.66 19.79 16.24
C SER A 342 -7.30 18.57 15.37
N SER A 343 -7.89 18.49 14.18
CA SER A 343 -7.62 17.40 13.22
C SER A 343 -6.20 17.51 12.66
N LEU A 344 -5.78 18.73 12.31
CA LEU A 344 -4.44 19.01 11.80
C LEU A 344 -3.37 18.77 12.88
N GLU A 345 -3.62 19.18 14.12
CA GLU A 345 -2.74 18.91 15.25
C GLU A 345 -2.53 17.40 15.46
N ALA A 346 -3.60 16.60 15.39
CA ALA A 346 -3.51 15.14 15.48
C ALA A 346 -2.69 14.53 14.32
N ALA A 347 -2.89 15.01 13.09
CA ALA A 347 -2.11 14.58 11.94
C ALA A 347 -0.62 14.95 12.08
N HIS A 348 -0.31 16.17 12.56
CA HIS A 348 1.06 16.60 12.84
C HIS A 348 1.71 15.73 13.91
N ALA A 349 1.00 15.42 15.00
CA ALA A 349 1.53 14.57 16.08
C ALA A 349 1.88 13.15 15.57
N LYS A 350 1.02 12.54 14.75
CA LYS A 350 1.27 11.23 14.11
C LYS A 350 2.47 11.29 13.17
N PHE A 351 2.55 12.33 12.34
CA PHE A 351 3.66 12.53 11.41
C PHE A 351 4.99 12.70 12.16
N SER A 352 5.04 13.53 13.21
CA SER A 352 6.22 13.70 14.04
C SER A 352 6.66 12.39 14.70
N SER A 353 5.72 11.64 15.28
CA SER A 353 6.01 10.31 15.85
C SER A 353 6.60 9.36 14.82
N LEU A 354 6.08 9.35 13.58
CA LEU A 354 6.62 8.53 12.50
C LEU A 354 8.06 8.92 12.14
N LEU A 355 8.35 10.21 12.01
CA LEU A 355 9.71 10.69 11.70
C LEU A 355 10.71 10.33 12.81
N GLU A 356 10.32 10.50 14.08
CA GLU A 356 11.13 10.12 15.24
C GLU A 356 11.41 8.61 15.26
N GLU A 357 10.41 7.78 14.96
CA GLU A 357 10.58 6.33 14.87
C GLU A 357 11.52 5.92 13.73
N ILE A 358 11.54 6.67 12.63
CA ILE A 358 12.48 6.48 11.52
C ILE A 358 13.90 6.92 11.92
N GLY A 359 14.00 7.94 12.78
CA GLY A 359 15.26 8.56 13.18
C GLY A 359 15.62 9.79 12.34
N LEU A 360 14.61 10.55 11.93
CA LEU A 360 14.73 11.81 11.19
C LEU A 360 14.36 13.00 12.08
N ASP A 361 14.96 14.15 11.79
CA ASP A 361 14.65 15.40 12.47
C ASP A 361 13.29 15.95 12.01
N LEU A 362 12.60 16.64 12.93
CA LEU A 362 11.32 17.25 12.64
C LEU A 362 11.50 18.51 11.75
N PRO A 363 10.72 18.65 10.66
CA PRO A 363 10.76 19.83 9.81
C PRO A 363 10.17 21.05 10.53
N LYS A 364 10.82 22.20 10.37
CA LYS A 364 10.44 23.48 11.03
C LYS A 364 9.08 24.00 10.59
N GLU A 365 8.58 23.51 9.47
CA GLU A 365 7.29 23.84 8.89
C GLU A 365 6.13 23.31 9.73
N LEU A 366 6.33 22.31 10.59
CA LEU A 366 5.28 21.77 11.47
C LEU A 366 4.95 22.68 12.65
N ASP A 367 5.87 23.60 13.00
CA ASP A 367 5.72 24.57 14.09
C ASP A 367 4.98 25.85 13.64
N LYS A 368 4.59 25.94 12.36
CA LYS A 368 3.87 27.09 11.76
C LYS A 368 2.42 26.73 11.48
#